data_AF-A0A925BGV2-F1
#
_entry.id   AF-A0A925BGV2-F1
#
_cell.length_a   1.000
_cell.length_b   1.000
_cell.length_c   1.000
_cell.angle_alpha   90.00
_cell.angle_beta   90.00
_cell.angle_gamma   90.00
#
_symmetry.space_group_name_H-M   'P 1'
#
loop_
_entity.id
_entity.type
_entity.pdbx_description
1 polymer ?
#
loop_
_entity_poly.entity_id
_entity_poly.type
_entity_poly.pdbx_seq_one_letter_code
_entity_poly.pdbx_strand_id
1 'polypeptide(L)'
;MRACTCTPTMITRYQGRISGPLLDRIDLHVDVPRVEYDKLMGDERSESSAVVRERVMMARARQHERFVGLAGVFANADMNAGQVQKLCVLMSEAKQLLDISVRRMQLSARAYHRVLKLSRTIADLADCDLIEVQHVAEAVQYRPKPAIGG
;
A
#
# COMPACT_ATOMS: atom_id res chain seq x y z
N MET A 1 -11.79 27.59 -3.54
CA MET A 1 -12.58 26.33 -3.51
C MET A 1 -13.88 26.63 -2.78
N ARG A 2 -15.05 26.37 -3.39
CA ARG A 2 -16.34 26.55 -2.69
C ARG A 2 -16.48 25.47 -1.62
N ALA A 3 -16.80 25.85 -0.39
CA ALA A 3 -17.11 24.90 0.67
C ALA A 3 -18.39 24.12 0.29
N CYS A 4 -18.38 22.79 0.50
CA CYS A 4 -19.56 21.94 0.28
C CYS A 4 -20.72 22.48 1.12
N THR A 5 -21.90 22.64 0.53
CA THR A 5 -23.15 22.98 1.25
C THR A 5 -23.79 21.77 1.92
N CYS A 6 -23.00 20.73 2.16
CA CYS A 6 -23.43 19.38 2.45
C CYS A 6 -23.46 19.20 3.96
N THR A 7 -24.61 18.80 4.52
CA THR A 7 -24.71 18.53 5.96
C THR A 7 -23.94 17.24 6.31
N PRO A 8 -23.43 17.09 7.55
CA PRO A 8 -22.74 15.88 7.99
C PRO A 8 -23.53 14.61 7.68
N THR A 9 -24.85 14.63 7.90
CA THR A 9 -25.76 13.53 7.60
C THR A 9 -25.80 13.18 6.10
N MET A 10 -25.75 14.17 5.22
CA MET A 10 -25.69 13.94 3.77
C MET A 10 -24.33 13.36 3.35
N ILE A 11 -23.24 13.79 4.00
CA ILE A 11 -21.90 13.26 3.76
C ILE A 11 -21.83 11.78 4.18
N THR A 12 -22.26 11.44 5.39
CA THR A 12 -22.28 10.06 5.89
C THR A 12 -23.18 9.17 5.03
N ARG A 13 -24.37 9.65 4.65
CA ARG A 13 -25.29 8.91 3.79
C ARG A 13 -24.75 8.70 2.38
N TYR A 14 -24.01 9.68 1.84
CA TYR A 14 -23.35 9.58 0.54
C TYR A 14 -22.16 8.61 0.58
N GLN A 15 -21.30 8.70 1.61
CA GLN A 15 -20.19 7.76 1.82
C GLN A 15 -20.69 6.32 2.02
N GLY A 16 -21.82 6.14 2.72
CA GLY A 16 -22.48 4.84 2.88
C GLY A 16 -23.06 4.24 1.58
N ARG A 17 -23.20 5.02 0.49
CA ARG A 17 -23.59 4.49 -0.83
C ARG A 17 -22.44 3.78 -1.54
N ILE A 18 -21.20 4.02 -1.12
CA ILE A 18 -20.05 3.26 -1.59
C ILE A 18 -19.94 2.03 -0.69
N SER A 19 -20.44 0.90 -1.20
CA SER A 19 -20.51 -0.34 -0.43
C SER A 19 -19.13 -0.75 0.11
N GLY A 20 -19.06 -1.20 1.37
CA GLY A 20 -17.83 -1.77 1.95
C GLY A 20 -17.12 -2.79 1.03
N PRO A 21 -17.84 -3.71 0.36
CA PRO A 21 -17.26 -4.62 -0.63
C PRO A 21 -16.58 -3.98 -1.84
N LEU A 22 -16.97 -2.75 -2.23
CA LEU A 22 -16.31 -1.98 -3.29
C LEU A 22 -15.02 -1.33 -2.78
N LEU A 23 -15.06 -0.71 -1.60
CA LEU A 23 -13.86 -0.15 -0.96
C LEU A 23 -12.81 -1.24 -0.69
N ASP A 24 -13.25 -2.46 -0.41
CA ASP A 24 -12.39 -3.62 -0.26
C ASP A 24 -11.73 -4.10 -1.57
N ARG A 25 -12.08 -3.52 -2.72
CA ARG A 25 -11.44 -3.76 -4.02
C ARG A 25 -10.45 -2.67 -4.45
N ILE A 26 -10.32 -1.59 -3.68
CA ILE A 26 -9.29 -0.58 -3.90
C ILE A 26 -8.07 -0.98 -3.06
N ASP A 27 -6.94 -1.22 -3.72
CA ASP A 27 -5.75 -1.80 -3.08
C ASP A 27 -4.89 -0.79 -2.31
N LEU A 28 -4.90 0.49 -2.69
CA LEU A 28 -4.11 1.55 -2.07
C LEU A 28 -4.95 2.82 -1.91
N HIS A 29 -4.87 3.47 -0.75
CA HIS A 29 -5.40 4.82 -0.54
C HIS A 29 -4.29 5.74 -0.06
N VAL A 30 -4.06 6.82 -0.79
CA VAL A 30 -3.01 7.81 -0.48
C VAL A 30 -3.64 9.20 -0.56
N ASP A 31 -3.62 9.92 0.55
CA ASP A 31 -3.98 11.33 0.56
C ASP A 31 -2.78 12.13 0.05
N VAL A 32 -2.91 12.71 -1.15
CA VAL A 32 -1.87 13.57 -1.72
C VAL A 32 -2.19 15.01 -1.31
N PRO A 33 -1.40 15.64 -0.41
CA PRO A 33 -1.62 17.03 -0.05
C PRO A 33 -1.44 17.92 -1.27
N ARG A 34 -2.14 19.05 -1.30
CA ARG A 34 -1.92 20.06 -2.34
C ARG A 34 -0.48 20.54 -2.24
N VAL A 35 0.22 20.52 -3.38
CA VAL A 35 1.56 21.10 -3.46
C VAL A 35 1.44 22.61 -3.25
N GLU A 36 2.21 23.14 -2.30
CA GLU A 36 2.28 24.59 -2.05
C GLU A 36 2.85 25.28 -3.30
N TYR A 37 2.32 26.47 -3.61
CA TYR A 37 2.74 27.23 -4.80
C TYR A 37 4.25 27.48 -4.83
N ASP A 38 4.85 27.72 -3.66
CA ASP A 38 6.28 27.98 -3.51
C ASP A 38 7.14 26.73 -3.78
N LYS A 39 6.61 25.52 -3.54
CA LYS A 39 7.28 24.27 -3.93
C LYS A 39 7.12 23.93 -5.42
N LEU A 40 6.11 24.48 -6.08
CA LEU A 40 5.95 24.39 -7.54
C LEU A 40 6.87 25.37 -8.27
N MET A 41 7.20 26.50 -7.64
CA MET A 41 8.07 27.56 -8.17
C MET A 41 9.53 27.44 -7.71
N GLY A 42 9.79 26.65 -6.67
CA GLY A 42 11.12 26.41 -6.12
C GLY A 42 11.97 25.53 -7.05
N ASP A 43 13.26 25.86 -7.12
CA ASP A 43 14.27 25.12 -7.89
C ASP A 43 14.76 23.84 -7.15
N GLU A 44 14.00 23.36 -6.15
CA GLU A 44 14.31 22.13 -5.42
C GLU A 44 14.28 20.95 -6.40
N ARG A 45 15.48 20.43 -6.71
CA ARG A 45 15.65 19.25 -7.57
C ARG A 45 15.06 18.02 -6.87
N SER A 46 13.81 17.71 -7.21
CA SER A 46 13.22 16.40 -6.93
C SER A 46 13.95 15.30 -7.70
N GLU A 47 13.84 14.05 -7.24
CA GLU A 47 14.34 12.89 -7.97
C GLU A 47 13.77 12.90 -9.40
N SER A 48 14.64 12.73 -10.40
CA SER A 48 14.19 12.66 -11.79
C SER A 48 13.38 11.40 -12.04
N SER A 49 12.44 11.45 -13.00
CA SER A 49 11.69 10.26 -13.42
C SER A 49 12.60 9.13 -13.93
N ALA A 50 13.79 9.45 -14.44
CA ALA A 50 14.79 8.46 -14.84
C ALA A 50 15.31 7.64 -13.64
N VAL A 51 15.64 8.33 -12.53
CA VAL A 51 16.07 7.67 -11.27
C VAL A 51 14.95 6.81 -10.69
N VAL A 52 13.71 7.32 -10.67
CA VAL A 52 12.56 6.54 -10.20
C VAL A 52 12.33 5.31 -11.08
N ARG A 53 12.42 5.46 -12.41
CA ARG A 53 12.29 4.36 -13.37
C ARG A 53 13.31 3.26 -13.08
N GLU A 54 14.57 3.61 -12.86
CA GLU A 54 15.63 2.65 -12.58
C GLU A 54 15.31 1.80 -11.34
N ARG A 55 14.93 2.45 -10.22
CA ARG A 55 14.51 1.77 -8.99
C ARG A 55 13.31 0.83 -9.22
N VAL A 56 12.32 1.26 -10.01
CA VAL A 56 11.17 0.41 -10.37
C VAL A 56 11.60 -0.79 -11.21
N MET A 57 12.52 -0.61 -12.16
CA MET A 57 13.02 -1.68 -13.00
C MET A 57 13.80 -2.73 -12.19
N MET A 58 14.62 -2.30 -11.23
CA MET A 58 15.31 -3.20 -10.30
C MET A 58 14.31 -4.04 -9.49
N ALA A 59 13.29 -3.41 -8.90
CA ALA A 59 12.23 -4.12 -8.17
C ALA A 59 11.48 -5.12 -9.06
N ARG A 60 11.24 -4.78 -10.33
CA ARG A 60 10.60 -5.68 -11.31
C ARG A 60 11.50 -6.86 -11.69
N ALA A 61 12.80 -6.66 -11.83
CA ALA A 61 13.74 -7.75 -12.08
C ALA A 61 13.74 -8.76 -10.91
N ARG A 62 13.78 -8.27 -9.67
CA ARG A 62 13.66 -9.11 -8.45
C ARG A 62 12.37 -9.91 -8.41
N GLN A 63 11.24 -9.30 -8.79
CA GLN A 63 9.95 -10.01 -8.90
C GLN A 63 9.99 -11.08 -10.00
N HIS A 64 10.55 -10.76 -11.16
CA HIS A 64 10.66 -11.70 -12.26
C HIS A 64 11.46 -12.95 -11.85
N GLU A 65 12.63 -12.75 -11.24
CA GLU A 65 13.48 -13.83 -10.73
C GLU A 65 12.74 -14.69 -9.68
N ARG A 66 12.07 -14.06 -8.71
CA ARG A 66 11.30 -14.76 -7.67
C ARG A 66 10.19 -15.64 -8.23
N PHE A 67 9.58 -15.24 -9.33
CA PHE A 67 8.41 -15.91 -9.91
C PHE A 67 8.76 -16.80 -11.10
N VAL A 68 10.05 -17.00 -11.42
CA VAL A 68 10.47 -17.98 -12.43
C VAL A 68 9.84 -19.34 -12.15
N GLY A 69 9.15 -19.90 -13.14
CA GLY A 69 8.48 -21.21 -13.04
C GLY A 69 7.09 -21.17 -12.39
N LEU A 70 6.59 -20.02 -11.95
CA LEU A 70 5.22 -19.88 -11.43
C LEU A 70 4.28 -19.37 -12.54
N ALA A 71 3.44 -20.27 -13.04
CA ALA A 71 2.46 -19.93 -14.08
C ALA A 71 1.46 -18.88 -13.59
N GLY A 72 1.29 -17.80 -14.37
CA GLY A 72 0.30 -16.76 -14.13
C GLY A 72 0.67 -15.75 -13.03
N VAL A 73 1.92 -15.74 -12.54
CA VAL A 73 2.40 -14.78 -11.54
C VAL A 73 3.53 -13.95 -12.15
N PHE A 74 3.28 -12.66 -12.36
CA PHE A 74 4.24 -11.74 -12.98
C PHE A 74 4.66 -10.62 -12.03
N ALA A 75 3.86 -10.38 -10.99
CA ALA A 75 4.09 -9.35 -9.98
C ALA A 75 3.66 -9.82 -8.58
N ASN A 76 4.09 -9.09 -7.56
CA ASN A 76 3.67 -9.35 -6.18
C ASN A 76 2.13 -9.30 -6.01
N ALA A 77 1.45 -8.50 -6.83
CA ALA A 77 0.00 -8.38 -6.84
C ALA A 77 -0.71 -9.69 -7.25
N ASP A 78 -0.09 -10.51 -8.11
CA ASP A 78 -0.70 -11.71 -8.69
C ASP A 78 -0.66 -12.91 -7.74
N MET A 79 0.13 -12.84 -6.66
CA MET A 79 0.31 -13.95 -5.74
C MET A 79 -1.02 -14.41 -5.11
N ASN A 80 -1.28 -15.72 -5.07
CA ASN A 80 -2.37 -16.27 -4.28
C ASN A 80 -1.99 -16.37 -2.78
N ALA A 81 -2.94 -16.76 -1.93
CA ALA A 81 -2.72 -16.83 -0.48
C ALA A 81 -1.57 -17.76 -0.07
N GLY A 82 -1.45 -18.93 -0.71
CA GLY A 82 -0.36 -19.87 -0.42
C GLY A 82 1.01 -19.36 -0.87
N GLN A 83 1.06 -18.64 -1.98
CA GLN A 83 2.29 -17.97 -2.46
C GLN A 83 2.69 -16.82 -1.54
N VAL A 84 1.74 -16.00 -1.08
CA VAL A 84 2.02 -14.92 -0.11
C VAL A 84 2.69 -15.47 1.15
N GLN A 85 2.18 -16.58 1.71
CA GLN A 85 2.79 -17.19 2.91
C GLN A 85 4.22 -17.69 2.68
N LYS A 86 4.54 -18.16 1.47
CA LYS A 86 5.87 -18.71 1.13
C LYS A 86 6.87 -17.62 0.74
N LEU A 87 6.42 -16.59 0.04
CA LEU A 87 7.28 -15.62 -0.66
C LEU A 87 7.36 -14.26 0.05
N CYS A 88 6.43 -13.95 0.95
CA CYS A 88 6.52 -12.77 1.82
C CYS A 88 7.18 -13.14 3.15
N VAL A 89 8.49 -13.39 3.13
CA VAL A 89 9.27 -13.69 4.34
C VAL A 89 9.50 -12.41 5.14
N LEU A 90 9.05 -12.39 6.39
CA LEU A 90 9.20 -11.26 7.31
C LEU A 90 10.32 -11.50 8.32
N MET A 91 10.99 -10.42 8.73
CA MET A 91 11.75 -10.39 9.97
C MET A 91 10.82 -10.56 11.18
N SER A 92 11.36 -11.08 12.29
CA SER A 92 10.59 -11.35 13.51
C SER A 92 9.86 -10.11 14.03
N GLU A 93 10.52 -8.96 14.01
CA GLU A 93 10.01 -7.67 14.45
C GLU A 93 8.91 -7.15 13.49
N ALA A 94 9.08 -7.38 12.18
CA ALA A 94 8.09 -7.00 11.19
C ALA A 94 6.80 -7.82 11.32
N LYS A 95 6.93 -9.12 11.64
CA LYS A 95 5.80 -9.99 11.96
C LYS A 95 5.06 -9.51 13.21
N GLN A 96 5.78 -9.11 14.27
CA GLN A 96 5.16 -8.55 15.48
C GLN A 96 4.35 -7.29 15.17
N LEU A 97 4.91 -6.35 14.38
CA LEU A 97 4.19 -5.15 13.96
C LEU A 97 2.92 -5.51 13.17
N LEU A 98 3.03 -6.44 12.22
CA LEU A 98 1.89 -6.88 11.42
C LEU A 98 0.79 -7.48 12.29
N ASP A 99 1.14 -8.34 13.25
CA ASP A 99 0.18 -8.96 14.18
C ASP A 99 -0.52 -7.91 15.05
N ILE A 100 0.21 -6.90 15.53
CA ILE A 100 -0.37 -5.76 16.27
C ILE A 100 -1.35 -4.99 15.38
N SER A 101 -0.96 -4.67 14.14
CA SER A 101 -1.81 -3.97 13.19
C SER A 101 -3.08 -4.76 12.84
N VAL A 102 -2.97 -6.07 12.62
CA VAL A 102 -4.13 -6.95 12.36
C VAL A 102 -5.14 -6.87 13.49
N ARG A 103 -4.69 -6.95 14.75
CA ARG A 103 -5.55 -6.90 15.93
C ARG A 103 -6.15 -5.53 16.17
N ARG A 104 -5.33 -4.47 16.12
CA ARG A 104 -5.78 -3.09 16.40
C ARG A 104 -6.72 -2.56 15.32
N MET A 105 -6.46 -2.89 14.06
CA MET A 105 -7.22 -2.39 12.92
C MET A 105 -8.29 -3.38 12.43
N GLN A 106 -8.44 -4.52 13.11
CA GLN A 106 -9.41 -5.58 12.79
C GLN A 106 -9.36 -5.97 11.30
N LEU A 107 -8.15 -6.25 10.81
CA LEU A 107 -7.91 -6.50 9.39
C LEU A 107 -8.58 -7.82 8.97
N SER A 108 -9.37 -7.76 7.89
CA SER A 108 -9.84 -8.98 7.21
C SER A 108 -8.66 -9.75 6.63
N ALA A 109 -8.83 -11.05 6.39
CA ALA A 109 -7.80 -11.88 5.74
C ALA A 109 -7.33 -11.29 4.38
N ARG A 110 -8.27 -10.68 3.63
CA ARG A 110 -7.96 -9.97 2.38
C ARG A 110 -7.10 -8.74 2.62
N ALA A 111 -7.39 -7.95 3.66
CA ALA A 111 -6.58 -6.78 4.02
C ALA A 111 -5.18 -7.21 4.49
N TYR A 112 -5.07 -8.26 5.30
CA TYR A 112 -3.80 -8.83 5.73
C TYR A 112 -2.91 -9.24 4.55
N HIS A 113 -3.44 -10.02 3.59
CA HIS A 113 -2.67 -10.40 2.40
C HIS A 113 -2.27 -9.20 1.54
N ARG A 114 -3.12 -8.18 1.43
CA ARG A 114 -2.76 -6.94 0.71
C ARG A 114 -1.59 -6.21 1.38
N VAL A 115 -1.61 -6.06 2.70
CA VAL A 115 -0.50 -5.47 3.44
C VAL A 115 0.79 -6.24 3.18
N LEU A 116 0.76 -7.57 3.17
CA LEU A 116 1.94 -8.40 2.86
C LEU A 116 2.46 -8.20 1.43
N LYS A 117 1.59 -8.22 0.43
CA LYS A 117 1.97 -7.99 -0.98
C LYS A 117 2.57 -6.60 -1.19
N LEU A 118 2.00 -5.60 -0.53
CA LEU A 118 2.47 -4.22 -0.58
C LEU A 118 3.82 -4.07 0.13
N SER A 119 3.95 -4.64 1.33
CA SER A 119 5.22 -4.67 2.07
C SER A 119 6.34 -5.35 1.27
N ARG A 120 6.04 -6.44 0.56
CA ARG A 120 6.99 -7.10 -0.35
C ARG A 120 7.42 -6.18 -1.49
N THR A 121 6.49 -5.41 -2.04
CA THR A 121 6.79 -4.47 -3.13
C THR A 121 7.65 -3.30 -2.65
N ILE A 122 7.40 -2.79 -1.44
CA ILE A 122 8.23 -1.75 -0.82
C ILE A 122 9.64 -2.30 -0.54
N ALA A 123 9.74 -3.52 -0.01
CA ALA A 123 11.03 -4.19 0.18
C ALA A 123 11.79 -4.37 -1.15
N ASP A 124 11.10 -4.74 -2.23
CA ASP A 124 11.71 -4.87 -3.55
C ASP A 124 12.21 -3.52 -4.09
N LEU A 125 11.51 -2.41 -3.81
CA LEU A 125 11.94 -1.05 -4.16
C LEU A 125 13.13 -0.57 -3.32
N ALA A 126 13.27 -1.07 -2.10
CA ALA A 126 14.40 -0.83 -1.20
C ALA A 126 15.58 -1.80 -1.44
N ASP A 127 15.49 -2.69 -2.43
CA ASP A 127 16.46 -3.76 -2.71
C ASP A 127 16.70 -4.72 -1.53
N CYS A 128 15.69 -4.95 -0.71
CA CYS A 128 15.74 -5.83 0.45
C CYS A 128 15.21 -7.23 0.13
N ASP A 129 15.89 -8.27 0.62
CA ASP A 129 15.44 -9.66 0.49
C ASP A 129 14.33 -10.02 1.47
N LEU A 130 14.36 -9.44 2.66
CA LEU A 130 13.39 -9.69 3.72
C LEU A 130 12.45 -8.49 3.90
N ILE A 131 11.22 -8.78 4.34
CA ILE A 131 10.27 -7.73 4.72
C ILE A 131 10.59 -7.30 6.15
N GLU A 132 11.14 -6.09 6.27
CA GLU A 132 11.45 -5.44 7.54
C GLU A 132 10.29 -4.58 8.08
N VAL A 133 10.46 -4.07 9.30
CA VAL A 133 9.47 -3.28 10.03
C VAL A 133 9.03 -2.05 9.23
N GLN A 134 9.98 -1.33 8.62
CA GLN A 134 9.73 -0.14 7.83
C GLN A 134 8.79 -0.40 6.64
N HIS A 135 8.97 -1.53 5.94
CA HIS A 135 8.12 -1.90 4.80
C HIS A 135 6.68 -2.19 5.24
N VAL A 136 6.50 -2.86 6.38
CA VAL A 136 5.17 -3.13 6.94
C VAL A 136 4.53 -1.83 7.44
N ALA A 137 5.29 -0.98 8.13
CA ALA A 137 4.80 0.28 8.65
C ALA A 137 4.30 1.20 7.53
N GLU A 138 5.02 1.28 6.42
CA GLU A 138 4.61 2.04 5.25
C GLU A 138 3.36 1.41 4.58
N ALA A 139 3.36 0.10 4.35
CA ALA A 139 2.22 -0.59 3.74
C ALA A 139 0.91 -0.41 4.54
N VAL A 140 0.98 -0.42 5.87
CA VAL A 140 -0.17 -0.20 6.75
C VAL A 140 -0.72 1.23 6.62
N GLN A 141 0.14 2.23 6.40
CA GLN A 141 -0.27 3.63 6.26
C GLN A 141 -1.07 3.91 4.98
N TYR A 142 -0.83 3.14 3.92
CA TYR A 142 -1.57 3.24 2.66
C TYR A 142 -2.97 2.62 2.69
N ARG A 143 -3.41 2.12 3.85
CA ARG A 143 -4.76 1.62 4.01
C ARG A 143 -5.74 2.78 4.14
N PRO A 144 -6.95 2.67 3.56
CA PRO A 144 -8.02 3.61 3.86
C PRO A 144 -8.27 3.62 5.37
N LYS A 145 -8.13 4.80 5.97
CA LYS A 145 -8.73 5.05 7.28
C LYS A 145 -10.24 4.95 7.09
N PRO A 146 -10.98 4.20 7.92
CA PRO A 146 -12.42 4.35 7.92
C PRO A 146 -12.72 5.85 8.08
N ALA A 147 -13.64 6.38 7.27
CA ALA A 147 -14.10 7.74 7.44
C ALA A 147 -14.43 7.92 8.92
N ILE A 148 -13.78 8.91 9.56
CA ILE A 148 -13.97 9.19 10.97
C ILE A 148 -15.46 9.47 11.17
N GLY A 149 -16.14 8.49 11.75
CA GLY A 149 -17.51 8.58 12.24
C GLY A 149 -17.51 7.82 13.55
N GLY A 150 -17.69 8.56 14.64
CA GLY A 150 -17.95 7.98 15.96
C GLY A 150 -19.29 7.26 16.02
#